data_AF-A0A258KEW8-F1
#
_entry.id   AF-A0A258KEW8-F1
#
_cell.length_a   1.000
_cell.length_b   1.000
_cell.length_c   1.000
_cell.angle_alpha   90.00
_cell.angle_beta   90.00
_cell.angle_gamma   90.00
#
_symmetry.space_group_name_H-M   'P 1'
#
loop_
_entity.id
_entity.type
_entity.pdbx_description
1 polymer ?
#
loop_
_entity_poly.entity_id
_entity_poly.type
_entity_poly.pdbx_seq_one_letter_code
_entity_poly.pdbx_strand_id
1 'polypeptide(L)'
;GWYFWSRKDELKKVPVSSISLKEIVLSVAGIVVFTAVLGFFLYKGTDASFPFIDSFCTACSLVAQVFLARKVLENWLIWIFVDIIYVGVYISKDLHLTAGMYALYIIIAAIGYHDWRKEYQKNRVLVSGQD
;
A
#
# COMPACT_ATOMS: atom_id res chain seq x y z
N GLY A 1 -3.64 20.24 -12.47
CA GLY A 1 -2.41 19.64 -13.04
C GLY A 1 -1.35 20.68 -13.28
N TRP A 2 -1.38 21.36 -14.42
CA TRP A 2 -0.39 22.37 -14.82
C TRP A 2 -0.26 23.57 -13.87
N TYR A 3 -1.38 24.03 -13.28
CA TYR A 3 -1.40 25.15 -12.34
C TYR A 3 -0.64 24.85 -11.02
N PHE A 4 -0.64 23.59 -10.58
CA PHE A 4 0.05 23.16 -9.36
C PHE A 4 1.55 22.92 -9.58
N TRP A 5 1.95 22.64 -10.83
CA TRP A 5 3.35 22.40 -11.22
C TRP A 5 4.14 23.71 -11.38
N SER A 6 3.43 24.84 -11.58
CA SER A 6 4.03 26.18 -11.67
C SER A 6 4.41 26.77 -10.31
N ARG A 7 3.89 26.24 -9.20
CA ARG A 7 4.31 26.65 -7.85
C ARG A 7 5.37 25.68 -7.37
N LYS A 8 6.64 26.05 -7.60
CA LYS A 8 7.77 25.57 -6.80
C LYS A 8 7.61 26.11 -5.37
N ASP A 9 6.66 25.58 -4.62
CA ASP A 9 6.78 25.56 -3.17
C ASP A 9 7.79 24.45 -2.86
N GLU A 10 9.08 24.79 -2.92
CA GLU A 10 9.97 24.22 -1.92
C GLU A 10 9.33 24.59 -0.58
N LEU A 11 8.81 23.65 0.21
CA LEU A 11 8.62 23.77 1.66
C LEU A 11 7.89 22.54 2.22
N LYS A 12 8.60 21.85 3.12
CA LYS A 12 8.24 20.61 3.85
C LYS A 12 8.21 19.35 2.98
N LYS A 13 9.40 18.76 2.78
CA LYS A 13 9.50 17.30 2.67
C LYS A 13 8.81 16.72 3.90
N VAL A 14 7.57 16.23 3.74
CA VAL A 14 6.93 15.43 4.79
C VAL A 14 7.89 14.29 5.09
N PRO A 15 8.45 14.20 6.31
CA PRO A 15 9.41 13.17 6.64
C PRO A 15 8.70 11.83 6.55
N VAL A 16 9.39 10.82 6.00
CA VAL A 16 8.92 9.44 6.07
C VAL A 16 8.68 9.13 7.54
N SER A 17 7.49 8.63 7.87
CA SER A 17 7.12 8.27 9.24
C SER A 17 6.94 6.76 9.32
N SER A 18 7.28 6.16 10.46
CA SER A 18 6.87 4.79 10.76
C SER A 18 5.53 4.82 11.49
N ILE A 19 4.66 3.90 11.14
CA ILE A 19 3.36 3.78 11.80
C ILE A 19 3.50 3.32 13.25
N SER A 20 2.59 3.76 14.12
CA SER A 20 2.51 3.20 15.47
C SER A 20 1.71 1.89 15.48
N LEU A 21 1.97 1.00 16.45
CA LEU A 21 1.25 -0.28 16.58
C LEU A 21 -0.28 -0.10 16.67
N LYS A 22 -0.75 1.02 17.24
CA LYS A 22 -2.17 1.35 17.33
C LYS A 22 -2.80 1.65 15.96
N GLU A 23 -2.09 2.38 15.11
CA GLU A 23 -2.55 2.67 13.75
C GLU A 23 -2.51 1.42 12.87
N ILE A 24 -1.55 0.50 13.07
CA ILE A 24 -1.57 -0.83 12.43
C ILE A 24 -2.85 -1.58 12.82
N VAL A 25 -3.13 -1.68 14.12
CA VAL A 25 -4.33 -2.40 14.61
C VAL A 25 -5.61 -1.75 14.09
N LEU A 26 -5.68 -0.42 14.06
CA LEU A 26 -6.83 0.31 13.52
C LEU A 26 -7.01 0.05 12.01
N SER A 27 -5.92 0.04 11.24
CA SER A 27 -5.96 -0.24 9.81
C SER A 27 -6.28 -1.69 9.51
N VAL A 28 -5.75 -2.65 10.27
CA VAL A 28 -6.12 -4.06 10.17
C VAL A 28 -7.60 -4.25 10.51
N ALA A 29 -8.09 -3.64 11.59
CA ALA A 29 -9.51 -3.65 11.93
C ALA A 29 -10.37 -3.02 10.83
N GLY A 30 -9.91 -1.90 10.25
CA GLY A 30 -10.56 -1.25 9.10
C GLY A 30 -10.62 -2.15 7.87
N ILE A 31 -9.52 -2.84 7.53
CA ILE A 31 -9.48 -3.81 6.43
C ILE A 31 -10.48 -4.94 6.69
N VAL A 32 -10.47 -5.53 7.89
CA VAL A 32 -11.38 -6.64 8.25
C VAL A 32 -12.85 -6.20 8.14
N VAL A 33 -13.20 -5.04 8.69
CA VAL A 33 -14.56 -4.51 8.62
C VAL A 33 -14.96 -4.19 7.18
N PHE A 34 -14.08 -3.55 6.42
CA PHE A 34 -14.35 -3.18 5.03
C PHE A 34 -14.48 -4.41 4.13
N THR A 35 -13.62 -5.41 4.28
CA THR A 35 -13.70 -6.70 3.59
C THR A 35 -14.96 -7.47 3.98
N ALA A 36 -15.39 -7.44 5.24
CA ALA A 36 -16.63 -8.10 5.66
C ALA A 36 -17.87 -7.41 5.04
N VAL A 37 -17.91 -6.07 5.04
CA VAL A 37 -19.01 -5.28 4.47
C VAL A 37 -19.08 -5.43 2.95
N LEU A 38 -17.97 -5.25 2.24
CA LEU A 38 -17.92 -5.41 0.78
C LEU A 38 -18.11 -6.86 0.35
N GLY A 39 -17.49 -7.82 1.04
CA GLY A 39 -17.65 -9.24 0.76
C GLY A 39 -19.11 -9.69 0.90
N PHE A 40 -19.83 -9.19 1.91
CA PHE A 40 -21.26 -9.43 2.07
C PHE A 40 -22.10 -8.78 0.96
N PHE A 41 -21.75 -7.56 0.55
CA PHE A 41 -22.44 -6.85 -0.54
C PHE A 41 -22.22 -7.52 -1.91
N LEU A 42 -20.98 -7.95 -2.20
CA LEU A 42 -20.62 -8.66 -3.43
C LEU A 42 -21.21 -10.06 -3.48
N TYR A 43 -21.21 -10.80 -2.35
CA TYR A 43 -21.83 -12.13 -2.27
C TYR A 43 -23.32 -12.12 -2.64
N LYS A 44 -24.03 -11.02 -2.34
CA LYS A 44 -25.44 -10.87 -2.69
C LYS A 44 -25.70 -10.39 -4.12
N GLY A 45 -24.68 -9.86 -4.81
CA GLY A 45 -24.87 -9.11 -6.06
C GLY A 45 -24.19 -9.71 -7.30
N THR A 46 -23.14 -10.50 -7.16
CA THR A 46 -22.30 -10.89 -8.32
C THR A 46 -21.78 -12.33 -8.19
N ASP A 47 -21.91 -13.10 -9.28
CA ASP A 47 -21.36 -14.46 -9.50
C ASP A 47 -19.82 -14.42 -9.66
N ALA A 48 -19.12 -13.78 -8.71
CA ALA A 48 -17.67 -13.62 -8.74
C ALA A 48 -17.00 -14.88 -8.20
N SER A 49 -16.06 -15.47 -8.95
CA SER A 49 -15.39 -16.73 -8.57
C SER A 49 -14.49 -16.64 -7.32
N PHE A 50 -14.07 -15.42 -6.90
CA PHE A 50 -13.28 -15.19 -5.67
C PHE A 50 -13.62 -13.83 -5.00
N PRO A 51 -14.86 -13.62 -4.52
CA PRO A 51 -15.33 -12.31 -4.07
C PRO A 51 -14.61 -11.82 -2.80
N PHE A 52 -14.15 -12.75 -1.95
CA PHE A 52 -13.45 -12.42 -0.72
C PHE A 52 -12.00 -11.97 -0.97
N ILE A 53 -11.30 -12.57 -1.93
CA ILE A 53 -9.91 -12.21 -2.26
C ILE A 53 -9.86 -10.83 -2.90
N ASP A 54 -10.75 -10.55 -3.85
CA ASP A 54 -10.81 -9.24 -4.51
C ASP A 54 -11.24 -8.12 -3.54
N SER A 55 -12.21 -8.38 -2.66
CA SER A 55 -12.63 -7.43 -1.63
C SER A 55 -11.53 -7.15 -0.61
N PHE A 56 -10.75 -8.18 -0.26
CA PHE A 56 -9.59 -8.05 0.62
C PHE A 56 -8.46 -7.24 -0.04
N CYS A 57 -8.10 -7.55 -1.28
CA CYS A 57 -7.10 -6.78 -2.03
C CYS A 57 -7.52 -5.32 -2.17
N THR A 58 -8.79 -5.05 -2.48
CA THR A 58 -9.32 -3.68 -2.58
C THR A 58 -9.21 -2.92 -1.26
N ALA A 59 -9.57 -3.56 -0.14
CA ALA A 59 -9.45 -2.98 1.20
C ALA A 59 -7.97 -2.65 1.53
N CYS A 60 -7.07 -3.60 1.27
CA CYS A 60 -5.63 -3.43 1.44
C CYS A 60 -5.10 -2.28 0.58
N SER A 61 -5.50 -2.19 -0.69
CA SER A 61 -5.09 -1.11 -1.59
C SER A 61 -5.57 0.27 -1.13
N LEU A 62 -6.78 0.38 -0.59
CA LEU A 62 -7.25 1.65 -0.02
C LEU A 62 -6.41 2.09 1.18
N VAL A 63 -6.11 1.16 2.09
CA VAL A 63 -5.23 1.44 3.24
C VAL A 63 -3.82 1.80 2.77
N ALA A 64 -3.27 1.05 1.81
CA ALA A 64 -1.97 1.35 1.20
C ALA A 64 -1.97 2.75 0.59
N GLN A 65 -3.01 3.14 -0.15
CA GLN A 65 -3.12 4.46 -0.75
C GLN A 65 -3.15 5.58 0.30
N VAL A 66 -3.87 5.40 1.41
CA VAL A 66 -3.89 6.35 2.53
C VAL A 66 -2.51 6.45 3.17
N PHE A 67 -1.82 5.32 3.36
CA PHE A 67 -0.48 5.27 3.94
C PHE A 67 0.57 5.89 3.02
N LEU A 68 0.46 5.66 1.71
CA LEU A 68 1.29 6.30 0.69
C LEU A 68 1.12 7.82 0.74
N ALA A 69 -0.11 8.32 0.81
CA ALA A 69 -0.41 9.74 0.93
C ALA A 69 0.16 10.36 2.22
N ARG A 70 0.22 9.58 3.31
CA ARG A 70 0.83 9.97 4.59
C ARG A 70 2.34 9.74 4.67
N LYS A 71 2.99 9.26 3.60
CA LYS A 71 4.40 8.84 3.56
C LYS A 71 4.80 7.87 4.69
N VAL A 72 3.94 6.88 4.92
CA VAL A 72 4.17 5.79 5.88
C VAL A 72 5.02 4.72 5.22
N LEU A 73 6.09 4.26 5.89
CA LEU A 73 7.01 3.27 5.33
C LEU A 73 6.34 1.91 5.05
N GLU A 74 5.41 1.52 5.91
CA GLU A 74 4.71 0.23 5.88
C GLU A 74 3.77 0.08 4.67
N ASN A 75 3.39 1.18 4.01
CA ASN A 75 2.66 1.17 2.73
C ASN A 75 3.26 0.18 1.73
N TRP A 76 4.58 0.19 1.58
CA TRP A 76 5.26 -0.61 0.56
C TRP A 76 5.13 -2.11 0.84
N LEU A 77 5.07 -2.50 2.12
CA LEU A 77 4.84 -3.89 2.51
C LEU A 77 3.42 -4.34 2.15
N ILE A 78 2.43 -3.44 2.28
CA ILE A 78 1.05 -3.72 1.88
C ILE A 78 0.97 -3.91 0.36
N TRP A 79 1.63 -3.06 -0.43
CA TRP A 79 1.69 -3.22 -1.89
C TRP A 79 2.34 -4.54 -2.31
N ILE A 80 3.49 -4.89 -1.72
CA ILE A 80 4.15 -6.18 -1.97
C ILE A 80 3.19 -7.34 -1.67
N PHE A 81 2.50 -7.28 -0.53
CA PHE A 81 1.57 -8.33 -0.13
C PHE A 81 0.39 -8.49 -1.11
N VAL A 82 -0.23 -7.38 -1.52
CA VAL A 82 -1.32 -7.37 -2.51
C VAL A 82 -0.85 -7.88 -3.87
N ASP A 83 0.32 -7.44 -4.34
CA ASP A 83 0.86 -7.86 -5.62
C ASP A 83 1.20 -9.36 -5.63
N ILE A 84 1.71 -9.92 -4.52
CA ILE A 84 1.94 -11.38 -4.39
C ILE A 84 0.63 -12.16 -4.54
N ILE A 85 -0.46 -11.69 -3.92
CA ILE A 85 -1.77 -12.32 -4.07
C ILE A 85 -2.21 -12.26 -5.54
N TYR A 86 -2.08 -11.11 -6.19
CA TYR A 86 -2.41 -10.98 -7.62
C TYR A 86 -1.57 -11.89 -8.50
N VAL A 87 -0.25 -12.00 -8.27
CA VAL A 87 0.61 -12.95 -9.01
C VAL A 87 0.04 -14.36 -8.90
N GLY A 88 -0.31 -14.83 -7.69
CA GLY A 88 -0.90 -16.15 -7.49
C GLY A 88 -2.23 -16.32 -8.24
N VAL A 89 -3.14 -15.37 -8.12
CA VAL A 89 -4.45 -15.39 -8.79
C VAL A 89 -4.29 -15.41 -10.32
N TYR A 90 -3.39 -14.61 -10.89
CA TYR A 90 -3.19 -14.53 -12.34
C TYR A 90 -2.44 -15.73 -12.91
N ILE A 91 -1.55 -16.36 -12.14
CA ILE A 91 -0.97 -17.66 -12.51
C ILE A 91 -2.07 -18.72 -12.60
N SER A 92 -2.99 -18.78 -11.63
CA SER A 92 -4.13 -19.70 -11.66
C SER A 92 -5.13 -19.44 -12.80
N LYS A 93 -5.07 -18.26 -13.43
CA LYS A 93 -5.89 -17.89 -14.60
C LYS A 93 -5.15 -18.08 -15.93
N ASP A 94 -3.96 -18.70 -15.93
CA ASP A 94 -3.06 -18.84 -17.10
C ASP A 94 -2.65 -17.50 -17.75
N LEU A 95 -2.75 -16.40 -17.00
CA LEU A 95 -2.42 -15.04 -17.44
C LEU A 95 -0.99 -14.67 -17.02
N HIS A 96 -0.01 -15.36 -17.61
CA HIS A 96 1.40 -15.21 -17.25
C HIS A 96 1.97 -13.80 -17.49
N LEU A 97 1.50 -13.09 -18.54
CA LEU A 97 1.97 -11.73 -18.83
C LEU A 97 1.58 -10.76 -17.71
N THR A 98 0.33 -10.84 -17.25
CA THR A 98 -0.18 -10.00 -16.15
C THR A 98 0.51 -10.35 -14.84
N ALA A 99 0.72 -11.64 -14.56
CA ALA A 99 1.49 -12.07 -13.39
C ALA A 99 2.92 -11.50 -13.39
N GLY A 100 3.59 -11.48 -14.56
CA GLY A 100 4.91 -10.87 -14.69
C GLY A 100 4.93 -9.36 -14.41
N MET A 101 3.88 -8.63 -14.82
CA MET A 101 3.73 -7.20 -14.50
C MET A 101 3.59 -6.97 -12.98
N TYR A 102 2.77 -7.76 -12.28
CA TYR A 102 2.66 -7.65 -10.82
C TYR A 102 3.98 -8.04 -10.13
N ALA A 103 4.73 -9.02 -10.67
CA ALA A 103 6.07 -9.32 -10.17
C ALA A 103 7.03 -8.14 -10.30
N LEU A 104 6.93 -7.36 -11.38
CA LEU A 104 7.68 -6.11 -11.52
C LEU A 104 7.26 -5.05 -10.50
N TYR A 105 5.96 -4.93 -10.21
CA TYR A 105 5.46 -4.02 -9.18
C TYR A 105 6.00 -4.36 -7.79
N ILE A 106 6.14 -5.64 -7.45
CA ILE A 106 6.81 -6.08 -6.22
C ILE A 106 8.24 -5.53 -6.14
N ILE A 107 9.00 -5.60 -7.24
CA ILE A 107 10.38 -5.09 -7.30
C ILE A 107 10.39 -3.57 -7.08
N ILE A 108 9.51 -2.84 -7.75
CA ILE A 108 9.41 -1.38 -7.60
C ILE A 108 9.04 -1.02 -6.16
N ALA A 109 8.09 -1.72 -5.56
CA ALA A 109 7.68 -1.50 -4.18
C ALA A 109 8.81 -1.80 -3.19
N ALA A 110 9.62 -2.84 -3.45
CA ALA A 110 10.80 -3.15 -2.64
C ALA A 110 11.88 -2.05 -2.72
N ILE A 111 12.11 -1.48 -3.90
CA ILE A 111 13.02 -0.33 -4.07
C ILE A 111 12.47 0.88 -3.32
N GLY A 112 11.18 1.19 -3.48
CA GLY A 112 10.51 2.28 -2.76
C GLY A 112 10.62 2.15 -1.24
N TYR A 113 10.43 0.94 -0.71
CA TYR A 113 10.64 0.65 0.71
C TYR A 113 12.08 0.92 1.15
N HIS A 114 13.06 0.47 0.36
CA HIS A 114 14.46 0.64 0.69
C HIS A 114 14.89 2.11 0.71
N ASP A 115 14.43 2.90 -0.27
CA ASP A 115 14.73 4.33 -0.35
C ASP A 115 14.08 5.11 0.80
N TRP A 116 12.80 4.82 1.10
CA TRP A 116 12.10 5.47 2.21
C TRP A 116 12.68 5.07 3.56
N ARG A 117 13.16 3.83 3.71
CA ARG A 117 13.84 3.38 4.93
C ARG A 117 15.14 4.12 5.17
N LYS A 118 15.93 4.38 4.12
CA LYS A 118 17.14 5.22 4.20
C LYS A 118 16.81 6.65 4.61
N GLU A 119 15.77 7.24 4.02
CA GLU A 119 15.32 8.60 4.37
C GLU A 119 14.82 8.66 5.82
N TYR A 120 14.06 7.67 6.27
CA TYR A 120 13.60 7.56 7.66
C TYR A 120 14.76 7.47 8.65
N GLN A 121 15.75 6.62 8.40
CA GLN A 121 16.94 6.48 9.25
C GLN A 121 17.74 7.78 9.32
N LYS A 122 17.93 8.46 8.19
CA LYS A 122 18.63 9.75 8.12
C LYS A 122 17.90 10.82 8.95
N ASN A 123 16.58 10.90 8.86
CA ASN A 123 15.77 11.84 9.63
C ASN A 123 15.82 11.55 11.14
N ARG A 124 15.81 10.28 11.54
CA ARG A 124 15.90 9.89 12.97
C ARG A 124 17.24 10.29 13.61
N VAL A 125 18.35 10.12 12.89
CA VAL A 125 19.70 10.48 13.38
C VAL A 125 19.87 11.99 13.54
N LEU A 126 19.32 12.80 12.63
CA LEU A 126 19.38 14.26 12.71
C LEU A 126 18.64 14.81 13.94
N VAL A 127 17.52 14.21 14.32
CA VAL A 127 16.76 14.60 15.52
C VAL A 127 17.54 14.25 16.80
N SER A 128 18.20 13.09 16.87
CA SER A 128 18.96 12.67 18.06
C SER A 128 20.31 13.38 18.25
N GLY A 129 20.80 14.12 17.25
CA GLY A 129 22.07 14.87 17.32
C GLY A 129 21.90 16.34 17.72
N GLN A 130 20.67 16.79 17.99
CA GLN A 130 20.36 18.14 18.46
C GLN A 130 20.08 18.22 19.98
N ASP A 131 20.15 17.08 20.68
CA ASP A 131 20.04 16.96 22.14
C ASP A 131 21.43 16.83 22.79
#